data_AF-A0A942S128-F1
#
_entry.id   AF-A0A942S128-F1
#
_cell.length_a   1.000
_cell.length_b   1.000
_cell.length_c   1.000
_cell.angle_alpha   90.00
_cell.angle_beta   90.00
_cell.angle_gamma   90.00
#
_symmetry.space_group_name_H-M   'P 1'
#
loop_
_entity.id
_entity.type
_entity.pdbx_description
1 polymer ?
#
loop_
_entity_poly.entity_id
_entity_poly.type
_entity_poly.pdbx_seq_one_letter_code
_entity_poly.pdbx_strand_id
1 'polypeptide(L)'
;MVLNDIQTKEKNLNLAWNQLAIEMNVLSSSDEIETFKHSIDLLEMVTIIGKINTMTKNLNSDSKIDTGIYFKAIESVFNETPFDESNLFEYYKQQKAYYSFVDNTMGLIDLDMVQIPYEIEFVLLGMSMTDYLALSPKDKEALNESYGQIYVEMQIGRMEIHDFITRAKKIVS
;
A
#
# COMPACT_ATOMS: atom_id res chain seq x y z
N MET A 1 -30.04 -16.47 9.50
CA MET A 1 -28.97 -16.90 8.58
C MET A 1 -27.78 -15.93 8.58
N VAL A 2 -28.02 -14.62 8.46
CA VAL A 2 -26.96 -13.58 8.42
C VAL A 2 -26.08 -13.48 9.69
N LEU A 3 -26.64 -13.70 10.89
CA LEU A 3 -25.88 -13.64 12.15
C LEU A 3 -24.82 -14.74 12.30
N ASN A 4 -25.07 -15.94 11.77
CA ASN A 4 -24.11 -17.05 11.80
C ASN A 4 -22.92 -16.79 10.87
N ASP A 5 -23.13 -16.11 9.74
CA ASP A 5 -22.06 -15.74 8.81
C ASP A 5 -21.13 -14.66 9.39
N ILE A 6 -21.67 -13.70 10.15
CA ILE A 6 -20.88 -12.65 10.80
C ILE A 6 -20.01 -13.24 11.90
N GLN A 7 -20.58 -14.08 12.79
CA GLN A 7 -19.83 -14.74 13.85
C GLN A 7 -18.77 -15.71 13.32
N THR A 8 -19.02 -16.35 12.17
CA THR A 8 -18.04 -17.23 11.51
C THR A 8 -16.90 -16.41 10.89
N LYS A 9 -17.20 -15.24 10.29
CA LYS A 9 -16.18 -14.33 9.76
C LYS A 9 -15.31 -13.71 10.87
N GLU A 10 -15.91 -13.25 11.96
CA GLU A 10 -15.17 -12.72 13.12
C GLU A 10 -14.28 -13.78 13.76
N LYS A 11 -14.77 -15.01 13.89
CA LYS A 11 -13.98 -16.14 14.40
C LYS A 11 -12.79 -16.46 13.48
N ASN A 12 -12.97 -16.43 12.16
CA ASN A 12 -11.91 -16.66 11.20
C ASN A 12 -10.88 -15.53 11.17
N LEU A 13 -11.31 -14.27 11.31
CA LEU A 13 -10.43 -13.12 11.49
C LEU A 13 -9.60 -13.24 12.77
N ASN A 14 -10.22 -13.58 13.90
CA ASN A 14 -9.49 -13.79 15.16
C ASN A 14 -8.53 -14.98 15.08
N LEU A 15 -8.88 -16.03 14.33
CA LEU A 15 -7.96 -17.14 14.08
C LEU A 15 -6.76 -16.68 13.25
N ALA A 16 -7.00 -15.90 12.19
CA ALA A 16 -5.96 -15.33 11.35
C ALA A 16 -5.05 -14.36 12.14
N TRP A 17 -5.61 -13.49 12.97
CA TRP A 17 -4.84 -12.61 13.86
C TRP A 17 -4.02 -13.37 14.89
N ASN A 18 -4.57 -14.42 15.49
CA ASN A 18 -3.82 -15.28 16.41
C ASN A 18 -2.71 -16.06 15.68
N GLN A 19 -2.93 -16.46 14.43
CA GLN A 19 -1.96 -17.16 13.62
C GLN A 19 -0.83 -16.21 13.16
N LEU A 20 -1.18 -14.99 12.75
CA LEU A 20 -0.24 -13.89 12.47
C LEU A 20 0.60 -13.56 13.70
N ALA A 21 -0.01 -13.49 14.90
CA ALA A 21 0.72 -13.26 16.15
C ALA A 21 1.66 -14.42 16.54
N ILE A 22 1.31 -15.66 16.18
CA ILE A 22 2.18 -16.83 16.34
C ILE A 22 3.33 -16.78 15.33
N GLU A 23 3.06 -16.45 14.06
CA GLU A 23 4.06 -16.28 13.01
C GLU A 23 5.04 -15.15 13.33
N MET A 24 4.57 -14.04 13.92
CA MET A 24 5.44 -12.97 14.42
C MET A 24 6.43 -13.42 15.51
N ASN A 25 6.12 -14.47 16.28
CA ASN A 25 7.08 -15.08 17.21
C ASN A 25 8.07 -16.04 16.51
N VAL A 26 7.82 -16.41 15.25
CA VAL A 26 8.72 -17.22 14.40
C VAL A 26 9.68 -16.31 13.62
N LEU A 27 9.28 -15.06 13.31
CA LEU A 27 10.16 -14.07 12.69
C LEU A 27 11.33 -13.76 13.63
N SER A 28 12.53 -13.85 13.09
CA SER A 28 13.77 -13.92 13.88
C SER A 28 14.65 -12.67 13.71
N SER A 29 14.42 -11.90 12.65
CA SER A 29 15.14 -10.67 12.34
C SER A 29 14.23 -9.44 12.31
N SER A 30 14.82 -8.25 12.50
CA SER A 30 14.12 -6.96 12.38
C SER A 30 13.46 -6.78 11.02
N ASP A 31 14.15 -7.22 9.97
CA ASP A 31 13.77 -6.97 8.58
C ASP A 31 12.56 -7.85 8.19
N GLU A 32 12.51 -9.09 8.68
CA GLU A 32 11.35 -9.98 8.56
C GLU A 32 10.11 -9.40 9.25
N ILE A 33 10.28 -8.80 10.44
CA ILE A 33 9.19 -8.18 11.20
C ILE A 33 8.63 -6.95 10.45
N GLU A 34 9.49 -6.08 9.92
CA GLU A 34 9.06 -4.91 9.16
C GLU A 34 8.40 -5.29 7.83
N THR A 35 8.97 -6.24 7.09
CA THR A 35 8.38 -6.78 5.85
C THR A 35 6.97 -7.30 6.07
N PHE A 36 6.76 -8.02 7.18
CA PHE A 36 5.45 -8.52 7.56
C PHE A 36 4.46 -7.40 7.91
N LYS A 37 4.87 -6.41 8.73
CA LYS A 37 4.02 -5.24 9.05
C LYS A 37 3.59 -4.51 7.77
N HIS A 38 4.53 -4.27 6.86
CA HIS A 38 4.25 -3.63 5.58
C HIS A 38 3.28 -4.42 4.69
N SER A 39 3.32 -5.75 4.79
CA SER A 39 2.34 -6.59 4.12
C SER A 39 0.94 -6.47 4.74
N ILE A 40 0.85 -6.27 6.06
CA ILE A 40 -0.42 -5.94 6.73
C ILE A 40 -0.94 -4.57 6.28
N ASP A 41 -0.09 -3.55 6.18
CA ASP A 41 -0.49 -2.21 5.71
C ASP A 41 -1.15 -2.27 4.31
N LEU A 42 -0.58 -3.09 3.41
CA LEU A 42 -1.15 -3.34 2.08
C LEU A 42 -2.49 -4.11 2.14
N LEU A 43 -2.66 -5.06 3.07
CA LEU A 43 -3.92 -5.77 3.27
C LEU A 43 -5.03 -4.85 3.83
N GLU A 44 -4.66 -3.91 4.70
CA GLU A 44 -5.58 -2.88 5.19
C GLU A 44 -6.05 -1.98 4.05
N MET A 45 -5.13 -1.57 3.17
CA MET A 45 -5.45 -0.84 1.95
C MET A 45 -6.42 -1.60 1.05
N VAL A 46 -6.18 -2.89 0.80
CA VAL A 46 -7.11 -3.75 0.04
C VAL A 46 -8.50 -3.77 0.67
N THR A 47 -8.57 -3.84 2.00
CA THR A 47 -9.83 -3.85 2.74
C THR A 47 -10.60 -2.53 2.57
N ILE A 48 -9.91 -1.40 2.66
CA ILE A 48 -10.50 -0.07 2.47
C ILE A 48 -10.96 0.13 1.04
N ILE A 49 -10.15 -0.25 0.06
CA ILE A 49 -10.55 -0.21 -1.36
C ILE A 49 -11.78 -1.09 -1.60
N GLY A 50 -11.90 -2.24 -0.93
CA GLY A 50 -13.10 -3.06 -0.96
C GLY A 50 -14.35 -2.32 -0.48
N LYS A 51 -14.23 -1.52 0.60
CA LYS A 51 -15.31 -0.65 1.09
C LYS A 51 -15.62 0.44 0.06
N ILE A 52 -14.62 1.11 -0.49
CA ILE A 52 -14.76 2.15 -1.53
C ILE A 52 -15.51 1.59 -2.74
N ASN A 53 -15.07 0.47 -3.29
CA ASN A 53 -15.70 -0.18 -4.45
C ASN A 53 -17.15 -0.61 -4.16
N THR A 54 -17.46 -0.95 -2.92
CA THR A 54 -18.84 -1.25 -2.51
C THR A 54 -19.70 0.02 -2.47
N MET A 55 -19.14 1.12 -1.95
CA MET A 55 -19.80 2.43 -1.93
C MET A 55 -20.06 2.95 -3.33
N THR A 56 -19.05 2.95 -4.21
CA THR A 56 -19.21 3.42 -5.61
C THR A 56 -20.28 2.63 -6.34
N LYS A 57 -20.29 1.31 -6.18
CA LYS A 57 -21.33 0.43 -6.74
C LYS A 57 -22.72 0.78 -6.21
N ASN A 58 -22.87 1.01 -4.90
CA ASN A 58 -24.16 1.38 -4.30
C ASN A 58 -24.67 2.75 -4.79
N LEU A 59 -23.77 3.62 -5.25
CA LEU A 59 -24.09 4.91 -5.88
C LEU A 59 -24.32 4.80 -7.40
N ASN A 60 -24.39 3.59 -7.95
CA ASN A 60 -24.49 3.32 -9.40
C ASN A 60 -23.34 3.94 -10.21
N SER A 61 -22.15 4.02 -9.62
CA SER A 61 -20.93 4.39 -10.34
C SER A 61 -20.21 3.15 -10.84
N ASP A 62 -19.72 3.19 -12.07
CA ASP A 62 -18.86 2.14 -12.65
C ASP A 62 -17.39 2.24 -12.18
N SER A 63 -17.06 3.27 -11.39
CA SER A 63 -15.70 3.47 -10.87
C SER A 63 -15.30 2.33 -9.94
N LYS A 64 -14.17 1.71 -10.26
CA LYS A 64 -13.57 0.63 -9.49
C LYS A 64 -12.06 0.82 -9.43
N ILE A 65 -11.50 0.69 -8.23
CA ILE A 65 -10.06 0.58 -8.00
C ILE A 65 -9.72 -0.90 -7.99
N ASP A 66 -8.75 -1.30 -8.81
CA ASP A 66 -8.32 -2.70 -8.88
C ASP A 66 -7.42 -3.05 -7.69
N THR A 67 -7.84 -4.02 -6.88
CA THR A 67 -7.07 -4.52 -5.74
C THR A 67 -5.99 -5.51 -6.14
N GLY A 68 -6.03 -6.07 -7.36
CA GLY A 68 -5.09 -7.10 -7.82
C GLY A 68 -3.62 -6.65 -7.75
N ILE A 69 -3.36 -5.38 -8.01
CA ILE A 69 -2.00 -4.83 -7.96
C ILE A 69 -1.42 -4.76 -6.54
N TYR A 70 -2.27 -4.61 -5.51
CA TYR A 70 -1.82 -4.56 -4.12
C TYR A 70 -1.46 -5.95 -3.60
N PHE A 71 -2.13 -7.01 -4.08
CA PHE A 71 -1.71 -8.38 -3.79
C PHE A 71 -0.34 -8.69 -4.40
N LYS A 72 -0.09 -8.24 -5.63
CA LYS A 72 1.25 -8.31 -6.21
C LYS A 72 2.26 -7.51 -5.38
N ALA A 73 1.86 -6.35 -4.83
CA ALA A 73 2.75 -5.54 -4.01
C ALA A 73 3.12 -6.26 -2.71
N ILE A 74 2.16 -6.98 -2.10
CA ILE A 74 2.41 -7.85 -0.94
C ILE A 74 3.44 -8.92 -1.30
N GLU A 75 3.24 -9.63 -2.42
CA GLU A 75 4.20 -10.65 -2.88
C GLU A 75 5.59 -10.06 -3.16
N SER A 76 5.65 -8.87 -3.76
CA SER A 76 6.88 -8.15 -4.06
C SER A 76 7.63 -7.74 -2.79
N VAL A 77 6.93 -7.19 -1.79
CA VAL A 77 7.49 -6.83 -0.48
C VAL A 77 7.98 -8.07 0.25
N PHE A 78 7.17 -9.14 0.33
CA PHE A 78 7.57 -10.39 0.98
C PHE A 78 8.82 -11.03 0.38
N ASN A 79 8.97 -10.94 -0.94
CA ASN A 79 10.10 -11.55 -1.66
C ASN A 79 11.23 -10.55 -1.96
N GLU A 80 11.16 -9.33 -1.43
CA GLU A 80 12.07 -8.21 -1.73
C GLU A 80 12.39 -8.06 -3.22
N THR A 81 11.38 -8.27 -4.06
CA THR A 81 11.53 -8.28 -5.52
C THR A 81 10.88 -7.04 -6.11
N PRO A 82 11.59 -6.14 -6.80
CA PRO A 82 10.99 -4.93 -7.34
C PRO A 82 9.91 -5.22 -8.39
N PHE A 83 9.03 -4.26 -8.56
CA PHE A 83 8.10 -4.26 -9.68
C PHE A 83 8.80 -3.94 -11.00
N ASP A 84 8.35 -4.61 -12.07
CA ASP A 84 8.61 -4.14 -13.42
C ASP A 84 7.84 -2.83 -13.71
N GLU A 85 8.17 -2.18 -14.83
CA GLU A 85 7.53 -0.92 -15.22
C GLU A 85 6.00 -1.00 -15.38
N SER A 86 5.48 -2.14 -15.85
CA SER A 86 4.05 -2.31 -16.05
C SER A 86 3.32 -2.39 -14.72
N ASN A 87 3.88 -3.14 -13.76
CA ASN A 87 3.31 -3.26 -12.42
C ASN A 87 3.46 -1.93 -11.65
N LEU A 88 4.58 -1.20 -11.78
CA LEU A 88 4.71 0.14 -11.20
C LEU A 88 3.66 1.11 -11.76
N PHE A 89 3.48 1.13 -13.08
CA PHE A 89 2.49 1.99 -13.71
C PHE A 89 1.07 1.69 -13.19
N GLU A 90 0.69 0.41 -13.17
CA GLU A 90 -0.63 0.03 -12.68
C GLU A 90 -0.78 0.34 -11.19
N TYR A 91 0.26 0.14 -10.37
CA TYR A 91 0.24 0.45 -8.94
C TYR A 91 -0.04 1.93 -8.69
N TYR A 92 0.75 2.81 -9.30
CA TYR A 92 0.60 4.25 -9.10
C TYR A 92 -0.69 4.80 -9.71
N LYS A 93 -1.20 4.18 -10.78
CA LYS A 93 -2.52 4.49 -11.31
C LYS A 93 -3.63 4.14 -10.32
N GLN A 94 -3.57 2.98 -9.66
CA GLN A 94 -4.55 2.60 -8.64
C GLN A 94 -4.41 3.45 -7.37
N GLN A 95 -3.19 3.82 -6.96
CA GLN A 95 -2.96 4.76 -5.87
C GLN A 95 -3.59 6.13 -6.16
N LYS A 96 -3.36 6.67 -7.37
CA LYS A 96 -3.97 7.94 -7.78
C LYS A 96 -5.49 7.88 -7.79
N ALA A 97 -6.07 6.76 -8.21
CA ALA A 97 -7.52 6.56 -8.14
C ALA A 97 -8.04 6.52 -6.68
N TYR A 98 -7.29 5.89 -5.77
CA TYR A 98 -7.60 5.89 -4.34
C TYR A 98 -7.56 7.29 -3.74
N TYR A 99 -6.45 8.03 -3.90
CA TYR A 99 -6.34 9.38 -3.36
C TYR A 99 -7.37 10.33 -3.96
N SER A 100 -7.65 10.21 -5.26
CA SER A 100 -8.71 10.99 -5.89
C SER A 100 -10.09 10.70 -5.27
N PHE A 101 -10.40 9.45 -4.94
CA PHE A 101 -11.65 9.12 -4.25
C PHE A 101 -11.67 9.75 -2.86
N VAL A 102 -10.60 9.59 -2.09
CA VAL A 102 -10.49 10.10 -0.71
C VAL A 102 -10.61 11.62 -0.70
N ASP A 103 -9.86 12.34 -1.53
CA ASP A 103 -9.91 13.81 -1.60
C ASP A 103 -11.31 14.33 -1.95
N ASN A 104 -12.00 13.66 -2.87
CA ASN A 104 -13.36 14.05 -3.30
C ASN A 104 -14.45 13.68 -2.28
N THR A 105 -14.17 12.77 -1.36
CA THR A 105 -15.13 12.30 -0.33
C THR A 105 -14.77 12.75 1.07
N MET A 106 -13.65 13.47 1.22
CA MET A 106 -13.14 13.96 2.50
C MET A 106 -14.20 14.86 3.18
N GLY A 107 -14.60 14.47 4.38
CA GLY A 107 -15.65 15.14 5.16
C GLY A 107 -17.09 14.69 4.87
N LEU A 108 -17.32 13.84 3.86
CA LEU A 108 -18.62 13.22 3.58
C LEU A 108 -18.73 11.80 4.12
N ILE A 109 -17.61 11.09 4.20
CA ILE A 109 -17.55 9.69 4.63
C ILE A 109 -16.46 9.56 5.69
N ASP A 110 -16.80 8.90 6.79
CA ASP A 110 -15.84 8.50 7.81
C ASP A 110 -15.07 7.26 7.30
N LEU A 111 -14.01 7.52 6.54
CA LEU A 111 -13.07 6.51 6.06
C LEU A 111 -11.75 6.74 6.76
N ASP A 112 -11.27 5.71 7.45
CA ASP A 112 -9.90 5.65 7.94
C ASP A 112 -8.97 5.73 6.72
N MET A 113 -8.34 6.91 6.52
CA MET A 113 -7.34 7.06 5.47
C MET A 113 -6.15 6.19 5.82
N VAL A 114 -5.80 5.28 4.92
CA VAL A 114 -4.57 4.50 5.02
C VAL A 114 -3.56 5.09 4.06
N GLN A 115 -2.44 5.52 4.62
CA GLN A 115 -1.28 5.91 3.85
C GLN A 115 -0.36 4.71 3.81
N ILE A 116 0.06 4.33 2.60
CA ILE A 116 1.08 3.30 2.45
C ILE A 116 2.43 3.91 2.90
N PRO A 117 3.14 3.27 3.85
CA PRO A 117 4.50 3.68 4.22
C PRO A 117 5.44 3.79 3.00
N TYR A 118 6.34 4.78 3.02
CA TYR A 118 7.30 4.99 1.93
C TYR A 118 8.19 3.78 1.68
N GLU A 119 8.50 3.04 2.74
CA GLU A 119 9.28 1.81 2.73
C GLU A 119 8.77 0.79 1.74
N ILE A 120 7.45 0.62 1.66
CA ILE A 120 6.82 -0.29 0.69
C ILE A 120 7.09 0.21 -0.73
N GLU A 121 6.85 1.49 -0.99
CA GLU A 121 7.02 2.05 -2.33
C GLU A 121 8.50 2.00 -2.76
N PHE A 122 9.44 2.15 -1.83
CA PHE A 122 10.87 1.97 -2.11
C PHE A 122 11.25 0.54 -2.46
N VAL A 123 10.65 -0.47 -1.80
CA VAL A 123 10.81 -1.87 -2.20
C VAL A 123 10.26 -2.12 -3.60
N LEU A 124 9.08 -1.60 -3.92
CA LEU A 124 8.51 -1.71 -5.26
C LEU A 124 9.42 -1.07 -6.31
N LEU A 125 10.12 0.02 -5.95
CA LEU A 125 11.06 0.75 -6.81
C LEU A 125 12.46 0.13 -6.88
N GLY A 126 12.82 -0.80 -5.99
CA GLY A 126 14.05 -1.59 -6.03
C GLY A 126 15.07 -1.37 -4.92
N MET A 127 14.73 -0.65 -3.85
CA MET A 127 15.55 -0.61 -2.64
C MET A 127 15.14 -1.74 -1.70
N SER A 128 16.10 -2.52 -1.19
CA SER A 128 15.78 -3.58 -0.22
C SER A 128 15.37 -3.00 1.14
N MET A 129 14.63 -3.77 1.95
CA MET A 129 14.27 -3.34 3.29
C MET A 129 15.52 -3.15 4.16
N THR A 130 16.49 -4.05 4.01
CA THR A 130 17.80 -3.95 4.68
C THR A 130 18.52 -2.65 4.34
N ASP A 131 18.57 -2.26 3.06
CA ASP A 131 19.23 -1.02 2.63
C ASP A 131 18.53 0.20 3.24
N TYR A 132 17.20 0.25 3.21
CA TYR A 132 16.44 1.32 3.83
C TYR A 132 16.68 1.38 5.34
N LEU A 133 16.62 0.25 6.04
CA LEU A 133 16.81 0.19 7.49
C LEU A 133 18.21 0.62 7.92
N ALA A 134 19.22 0.39 7.06
CA ALA A 134 20.59 0.81 7.28
C ALA A 134 20.82 2.34 7.12
N LEU A 135 19.89 3.07 6.50
CA LEU A 135 19.99 4.52 6.37
C LEU A 135 19.94 5.23 7.73
N SER A 136 20.71 6.31 7.86
CA SER A 136 20.61 7.18 9.02
C SER A 136 19.24 7.89 9.05
N PRO A 137 18.74 8.33 10.23
CA PRO A 137 17.48 9.07 10.30
C PRO A 137 17.44 10.29 9.39
N LYS A 138 18.57 10.99 9.23
CA LYS A 138 18.69 12.16 8.35
C LYS A 138 18.59 11.77 6.87
N ASP A 139 19.18 10.65 6.48
CA ASP A 139 19.13 10.17 5.10
C ASP A 139 17.72 9.65 4.75
N LYS A 140 17.04 9.00 5.70
CA LYS A 140 15.62 8.63 5.57
C LYS A 140 14.73 9.85 5.37
N GLU A 141 14.92 10.89 6.18
CA GLU A 141 14.17 12.13 6.04
C GLU A 141 14.38 12.78 4.67
N ALA A 142 15.63 12.90 4.22
CA ALA A 142 15.95 13.48 2.91
C ALA A 142 15.40 12.66 1.74
N LEU A 143 15.45 11.32 1.84
CA LEU A 143 14.88 10.40 0.86
C LEU A 143 13.35 10.58 0.77
N ASN A 144 12.68 10.55 1.93
CA ASN A 144 11.22 10.69 2.02
C ASN A 144 10.75 12.06 1.53
N GLU A 145 11.48 13.14 1.84
CA GLU A 145 11.15 14.49 1.35
C GLU A 145 11.28 14.57 -0.18
N SER A 146 12.40 14.09 -0.73
CA SER A 146 12.66 14.11 -2.17
C SER A 146 11.63 13.31 -2.95
N TYR A 147 11.31 12.11 -2.46
CA TYR A 147 10.28 11.26 -3.06
C TYR A 147 8.88 11.86 -2.89
N GLY A 148 8.53 12.31 -1.68
CA GLY A 148 7.23 12.90 -1.37
C GLY A 148 6.91 14.11 -2.23
N GLN A 149 7.90 14.95 -2.54
CA GLN A 149 7.72 16.09 -3.44
C GLN A 149 7.23 15.68 -4.83
N ILE A 150 7.90 14.70 -5.46
CA ILE A 150 7.51 14.25 -6.81
C ILE A 150 6.22 13.41 -6.76
N TYR A 151 5.95 12.72 -5.65
CA TYR A 151 4.71 11.98 -5.44
C TYR A 151 3.51 12.93 -5.42
N VAL A 152 3.60 14.03 -4.68
CA VAL A 152 2.55 15.06 -4.65
C VAL A 152 2.33 15.65 -6.04
N GLU A 153 3.40 15.96 -6.80
CA GLU A 153 3.28 16.45 -8.18
C GLU A 153 2.52 15.46 -9.09
N MET A 154 2.77 14.15 -8.95
CA MET A 154 2.03 13.11 -9.67
C MET A 154 0.55 13.07 -9.27
N GLN A 155 0.27 13.13 -7.96
CA GLN A 155 -1.09 13.05 -7.42
C GLN A 155 -1.95 14.21 -7.93
N ILE A 156 -1.44 15.45 -7.88
CA ILE A 156 -2.17 16.63 -8.35
C ILE A 156 -2.13 16.84 -9.87
N GLY A 157 -1.55 15.89 -10.62
CA GLY A 157 -1.52 15.90 -12.08
C GLY A 157 -0.55 16.90 -12.71
N ARG A 158 0.46 17.36 -11.97
CA ARG A 158 1.59 18.15 -12.53
C ARG A 158 2.67 17.26 -13.15
N MET A 159 2.65 15.97 -12.87
CA MET A 159 3.56 14.97 -13.41
C MET A 159 2.78 13.73 -13.89
N GLU A 160 3.12 13.23 -15.08
CA GLU A 160 2.59 11.96 -15.58
C GLU A 160 3.23 10.78 -14.83
N ILE A 161 2.50 9.67 -14.72
CA ILE A 161 2.96 8.49 -13.94
C ILE A 161 4.29 7.95 -14.48
N HIS A 162 4.49 7.92 -15.80
CA HIS A 162 5.75 7.45 -16.40
C HIS A 162 6.95 8.34 -16.02
N ASP A 163 6.76 9.66 -16.03
CA ASP A 163 7.81 10.61 -15.62
C ASP A 163 8.12 10.47 -14.13
N PHE A 164 7.07 10.30 -13.32
CA PHE A 164 7.20 10.04 -11.90
C PHE A 164 8.00 8.77 -11.62
N ILE A 165 7.64 7.63 -12.23
CA ILE A 165 8.37 6.36 -12.05
C ILE A 165 9.85 6.53 -12.42
N THR A 166 10.14 7.22 -13.52
CA THR A 166 11.51 7.47 -13.97
C THR A 166 12.32 8.29 -12.95
N ARG A 167 11.71 9.29 -12.31
CA ARG A 167 12.35 10.11 -11.28
C ARG A 167 12.46 9.38 -9.96
N ALA A 168 11.40 8.68 -9.55
CA ALA A 168 11.35 7.92 -8.32
C ALA A 168 12.45 6.85 -8.26
N LYS A 169 12.63 6.09 -9.35
CA LYS A 169 13.75 5.12 -9.44
C LYS A 169 15.12 5.76 -9.24
N LYS A 170 15.35 6.98 -9.76
CA LYS A 170 16.62 7.70 -9.58
C LYS A 170 16.84 8.22 -8.16
N ILE A 171 15.76 8.45 -7.41
CA ILE A 171 15.84 8.85 -6.00
C ILE A 171 16.19 7.65 -5.12
N VAL A 172 15.68 6.48 -5.49
CA VAL A 172 15.81 5.22 -4.73
C VAL A 172 17.08 4.42 -5.08
N SER A 173 17.68 4.65 -6.26
CA SER A 173 18.94 4.02 -6.71
C SER A 173 20.18 4.76 -6.23
#